data_AF-A0A835K1S4-F1
#
_entry.id   AF-A0A835K1S4-F1
#
_cell.length_a   1.000
_cell.length_b   1.000
_cell.length_c   1.000
_cell.angle_alpha   90.00
_cell.angle_beta   90.00
_cell.angle_gamma   90.00
#
_symmetry.space_group_name_H-M   'P 1'
#
loop_
_entity.id
_entity.type
_entity.pdbx_description
1 polymer ?
#
loop_
_entity_poly.entity_id
_entity_poly.type
_entity_poly.pdbx_seq_one_letter_code
_entity_poly.pdbx_strand_id
1 'polypeptide(L)'
;MARLLFACSLLLLLLFQTSNSKATNRCGNRTFSDPFSLDSDPFNFGKSLYTLHCEKNTSTVLYLDSRKYYVQAINYNNLTIRVVDAGVQKNDCSSLPDFSLTYASLGNSRSAYRMFSFKSTSSLHYTPYTWFQYKRTGPKWFPNYKPLSLSQMMIFINCANPVNSRLYLDTGACLNGAKYSNVSLSIHSYVRVGGMKSSDLMELCSLERMTLLPVKDYKNMSFKEIHSLLEYGFELSWHSSRCGLCANGCYIEDWNRTRCIGFSTLEKTGGKDSVS
;
A
#
# COMPACT_ATOMS: atom_id res chain seq x y z
N MET A 1 -51.26 -25.94 23.13
CA MET A 1 -50.14 -26.32 22.25
C MET A 1 -50.02 -25.44 20.99
N ALA A 2 -51.10 -25.02 20.33
CA ALA A 2 -51.04 -24.22 19.10
C ALA A 2 -50.36 -22.83 19.22
N ARG A 3 -50.47 -22.14 20.37
CA ARG A 3 -49.85 -20.81 20.57
C ARG A 3 -48.31 -20.83 20.67
N LEU A 4 -47.75 -21.91 21.20
CA LEU A 4 -46.29 -22.10 21.29
C LEU A 4 -45.67 -22.42 19.91
N LEU A 5 -46.39 -23.16 19.07
CA LEU A 5 -45.97 -23.47 17.70
C LEU A 5 -45.97 -22.21 16.81
N PHE A 6 -46.93 -21.31 17.00
CA PHE A 6 -46.97 -20.02 16.28
C PHE A 6 -45.83 -19.08 16.70
N ALA A 7 -45.51 -19.01 17.99
CA ALA A 7 -44.39 -18.20 18.49
C ALA A 7 -43.04 -18.75 18.02
N CYS A 8 -42.88 -20.08 17.97
CA CYS A 8 -41.66 -20.74 17.48
C CYS A 8 -41.49 -20.55 15.95
N SER A 9 -42.58 -20.63 15.19
CA SER A 9 -42.60 -20.30 13.75
C SER A 9 -42.25 -18.84 13.47
N LEU A 10 -42.78 -17.90 14.26
CA LEU A 10 -42.43 -16.47 14.13
C LEU A 10 -40.96 -16.21 14.48
N LEU A 11 -40.43 -16.86 15.53
CA LEU A 11 -39.01 -16.77 15.89
C LEU A 11 -38.11 -17.37 14.80
N LEU A 12 -38.49 -18.51 14.23
CA LEU A 12 -37.78 -19.11 13.09
C LEU A 12 -37.84 -18.20 11.86
N LEU A 13 -38.98 -17.59 11.55
CA LEU A 13 -39.11 -16.62 10.46
C LEU A 13 -38.28 -15.35 10.70
N LEU A 14 -38.23 -14.85 11.95
CA LEU A 14 -37.37 -13.73 12.35
C LEU A 14 -35.87 -14.11 12.26
N LEU A 15 -35.49 -15.34 12.63
CA LEU A 15 -34.14 -15.88 12.47
C LEU A 15 -33.76 -16.10 10.99
N PHE A 16 -34.73 -16.48 10.14
CA PHE A 16 -34.51 -16.60 8.70
C PHE A 16 -34.35 -15.22 8.04
N GLN A 17 -35.08 -14.19 8.50
CA GLN A 17 -34.89 -12.82 8.01
C GLN A 17 -33.57 -12.18 8.48
N THR A 18 -33.00 -12.58 9.62
CA THR A 18 -31.65 -12.13 10.03
C THR A 18 -30.51 -12.86 9.33
N SER A 19 -30.78 -13.95 8.60
CA SER A 19 -29.77 -14.69 7.82
C SER A 19 -29.61 -14.24 6.37
N ASN A 20 -30.41 -13.27 5.90
CA ASN A 20 -30.33 -12.73 4.54
C ASN A 20 -29.55 -11.40 4.46
N SER A 21 -28.52 -11.26 5.30
CA SER A 21 -27.46 -10.27 5.06
C SER A 21 -26.65 -10.76 3.86
N LYS A 22 -27.08 -10.39 2.65
CA LYS A 22 -26.26 -10.55 1.45
C LYS A 22 -24.99 -9.72 1.69
N ALA A 23 -23.88 -10.39 1.96
CA ALA A 23 -22.58 -9.75 2.14
C ALA A 23 -22.35 -8.82 0.95
N THR A 24 -22.52 -7.52 1.16
CA THR A 24 -22.42 -6.59 0.07
C THR A 24 -20.97 -6.16 0.08
N ASN A 25 -20.16 -6.69 -0.85
CA ASN A 25 -18.78 -6.26 -1.08
C ASN A 25 -18.75 -4.86 -1.69
N ARG A 26 -19.40 -3.89 -1.04
CA ARG A 26 -19.61 -2.53 -1.50
C ARG A 26 -19.34 -1.52 -0.40
N CYS A 27 -18.62 -0.47 -0.76
CA CYS A 27 -18.43 0.72 0.08
C CYS A 27 -18.77 1.95 -0.75
N GLY A 28 -19.82 2.68 -0.36
CA GLY A 28 -20.41 3.72 -1.19
C GLY A 28 -20.85 3.16 -2.54
N ASN A 29 -20.38 3.79 -3.62
CA ASN A 29 -20.67 3.33 -4.97
C ASN A 29 -19.62 2.35 -5.54
N ARG A 30 -18.65 1.91 -4.74
CA ARG A 30 -17.59 0.99 -5.19
C ARG A 30 -17.96 -0.43 -4.83
N THR A 31 -17.77 -1.34 -5.77
CA THR A 31 -17.88 -2.80 -5.53
C THR A 31 -16.48 -3.39 -5.61
N PHE A 32 -16.19 -4.33 -4.72
CA PHE A 32 -14.90 -5.02 -4.65
C PHE A 32 -15.03 -6.43 -5.20
N SER A 33 -13.94 -6.89 -5.80
CA SER A 33 -13.79 -8.25 -6.30
C SER A 33 -12.53 -8.85 -5.69
N ASP A 34 -12.43 -10.18 -5.75
CA ASP A 34 -11.25 -10.91 -5.33
C ASP A 34 -9.95 -10.24 -5.87
N PRO A 35 -8.93 -10.03 -5.02
CA PRO A 35 -8.75 -10.55 -3.66
C PRO A 35 -9.33 -9.67 -2.54
N PHE A 36 -9.91 -8.51 -2.86
CA PHE A 36 -10.38 -7.57 -1.85
C PHE A 36 -11.71 -8.00 -1.26
N SER A 37 -11.79 -7.99 0.06
CA SER A 37 -13.00 -8.28 0.85
C SER A 37 -13.23 -7.17 1.86
N LEU A 38 -14.48 -6.87 2.20
CA LEU A 38 -14.77 -6.00 3.32
C LEU A 38 -14.69 -6.76 4.66
N ASP A 39 -14.35 -6.06 5.74
CA ASP A 39 -14.31 -6.65 7.09
C ASP A 39 -15.69 -7.15 7.56
N SER A 40 -16.76 -6.57 7.02
CA SER A 40 -18.15 -6.94 7.27
C SER A 40 -18.61 -8.20 6.53
N ASP A 41 -17.75 -8.82 5.70
CA ASP A 41 -18.08 -10.05 4.98
C ASP A 41 -18.07 -11.25 5.96
N PRO A 42 -19.22 -11.93 6.20
CA PRO A 42 -19.32 -13.08 7.10
C PRO A 42 -18.50 -14.30 6.65
N PHE A 43 -18.03 -14.34 5.40
CA PHE A 43 -17.14 -15.39 4.88
C PHE A 43 -15.65 -15.07 5.03
N ASN A 44 -15.29 -14.02 5.77
CA ASN A 44 -13.90 -13.68 6.08
C ASN A 44 -13.34 -14.64 7.16
N PHE A 45 -13.26 -15.94 6.82
CA PHE A 45 -12.79 -17.05 7.66
C PHE A 45 -11.27 -16.99 7.90
N GLY A 46 -10.81 -15.90 8.52
CA GLY A 46 -9.41 -15.69 8.90
C GLY A 46 -8.69 -14.72 7.97
N LYS A 47 -8.84 -13.42 8.26
CA LYS A 47 -8.01 -12.29 7.79
C LYS A 47 -7.48 -12.46 6.37
N SER A 48 -8.33 -12.18 5.36
CA SER A 48 -7.81 -11.90 4.02
C SER A 48 -6.73 -10.82 4.13
N LEU A 49 -5.54 -11.09 3.59
CA LEU A 49 -4.42 -10.16 3.58
C LEU A 49 -4.72 -8.87 2.77
N TYR A 50 -5.89 -8.84 2.12
CA TYR A 50 -6.41 -7.75 1.30
C TYR A 50 -7.74 -7.20 1.84
N THR A 51 -8.00 -7.34 3.14
CA THR A 51 -9.19 -6.77 3.77
C THR A 51 -9.17 -5.24 3.70
N LEU A 52 -10.31 -4.67 3.28
CA LEU A 52 -10.58 -3.25 3.28
C LEU A 52 -11.69 -2.94 4.29
N HIS A 53 -11.69 -1.71 4.79
CA HIS A 53 -12.71 -1.21 5.71
C HIS A 53 -13.55 -0.13 5.02
N CYS A 54 -14.80 0.03 5.45
CA CYS A 54 -15.68 1.07 4.94
C CYS A 54 -16.08 2.02 6.07
N GLU A 55 -15.60 3.25 6.04
CA GLU A 55 -15.99 4.28 6.97
C GLU A 55 -17.13 5.14 6.42
N LYS A 56 -18.11 5.39 7.29
CA LYS A 56 -19.28 6.26 6.98
C LYS A 56 -19.95 5.88 5.65
N ASN A 57 -19.95 4.59 5.32
CA ASN A 57 -20.53 4.02 4.10
C ASN A 57 -20.03 4.62 2.77
N THR A 58 -18.92 5.35 2.75
CA THR A 58 -18.44 6.06 1.54
C THR A 58 -16.93 6.02 1.37
N SER A 59 -16.18 5.94 2.48
CA SER A 59 -14.72 6.04 2.47
C SER A 59 -14.10 4.66 2.65
N THR A 60 -13.44 4.15 1.62
CA THR A 60 -12.71 2.89 1.69
C THR A 60 -11.34 3.11 2.32
N VAL A 61 -11.02 2.30 3.31
CA VAL A 61 -9.81 2.41 4.13
C VAL A 61 -8.99 1.13 4.01
N LEU A 62 -7.69 1.31 3.84
CA LEU A 62 -6.67 0.27 3.92
C LEU A 62 -5.82 0.51 5.16
N TYR A 63 -5.56 -0.54 5.93
CA TYR A 63 -4.59 -0.50 7.01
C TYR A 63 -3.28 -1.17 6.59
N LEU A 64 -2.16 -0.46 6.70
CA LEU A 64 -0.81 -1.00 6.53
C LEU A 64 -0.07 -0.82 7.85
N ASP A 65 0.40 -1.89 8.49
CA ASP A 65 1.04 -1.85 9.83
C ASP A 65 0.22 -1.04 10.86
N SER A 66 -1.11 -1.25 10.88
CA SER A 66 -2.08 -0.52 11.72
C SER A 66 -2.16 0.98 11.44
N ARG A 67 -1.63 1.45 10.30
CA ARG A 67 -1.71 2.85 9.84
C ARG A 67 -2.80 2.98 8.80
N LYS A 68 -3.53 4.09 8.88
CA LYS A 68 -4.74 4.31 8.11
C LYS A 68 -4.42 5.02 6.80
N TYR A 69 -4.89 4.45 5.69
CA TYR A 69 -4.81 5.05 4.36
C TYR A 69 -6.17 5.05 3.68
N TYR A 70 -6.50 6.15 3.00
CA TYR A 70 -7.71 6.23 2.18
C TYR A 70 -7.45 5.69 0.78
N VAL A 71 -8.26 4.74 0.34
CA VAL A 71 -8.13 4.13 -0.98
C VAL A 71 -8.72 5.04 -2.05
N GLN A 72 -7.87 5.57 -2.92
CA GLN A 72 -8.27 6.46 -4.00
C GLN A 72 -8.69 5.70 -5.25
N ALA A 73 -7.98 4.64 -5.61
CA ALA A 73 -8.29 3.82 -6.78
C ALA A 73 -7.75 2.39 -6.61
N ILE A 74 -8.42 1.42 -7.24
CA ILE A 74 -7.94 0.05 -7.38
C ILE A 74 -7.94 -0.28 -8.87
N ASN A 75 -6.80 -0.74 -9.37
CA ASN A 75 -6.65 -1.19 -10.74
C ASN A 75 -6.47 -2.71 -10.76
N TYR A 76 -7.53 -3.42 -11.15
CA TYR A 76 -7.54 -4.88 -11.32
C TYR A 76 -6.75 -5.35 -12.52
N ASN A 77 -6.49 -4.46 -13.47
CA ASN A 77 -5.60 -4.80 -14.56
C ASN A 77 -4.17 -4.79 -14.06
N ASN A 78 -3.65 -3.63 -13.70
CA ASN A 78 -2.23 -3.52 -13.36
C ASN A 78 -1.89 -4.09 -11.97
N LEU A 79 -2.85 -4.66 -11.25
CA LEU A 79 -2.70 -5.19 -9.89
C LEU A 79 -2.11 -4.13 -8.94
N THR A 80 -2.61 -2.88 -9.06
CA THR A 80 -2.23 -1.74 -8.23
C THR A 80 -3.39 -1.19 -7.41
N ILE A 81 -3.06 -0.57 -6.29
CA ILE A 81 -3.96 0.18 -5.42
C ILE A 81 -3.30 1.51 -5.11
N ARG A 82 -4.02 2.60 -5.34
CA ARG A 82 -3.55 3.96 -5.01
C ARG A 82 -4.18 4.41 -3.71
N VAL A 83 -3.34 4.86 -2.79
CA VAL A 83 -3.75 5.26 -1.45
C VAL A 83 -3.16 6.61 -1.05
N VAL A 84 -3.86 7.31 -0.16
CA VAL A 84 -3.41 8.57 0.45
C VAL A 84 -3.34 8.37 1.96
N ASP A 85 -2.28 8.86 2.58
CA ASP A 85 -2.11 8.82 4.03
C ASP A 85 -3.22 9.65 4.71
N ALA A 86 -3.81 9.13 5.79
CA ALA A 86 -4.93 9.79 6.45
C ALA A 86 -4.58 11.16 7.06
N GLY A 87 -3.30 11.44 7.32
CA GLY A 87 -2.82 12.73 7.84
C GLY A 87 -2.71 13.82 6.77
N VAL A 88 -2.67 13.45 5.50
CA VAL A 88 -2.57 14.40 4.38
C VAL A 88 -3.94 14.95 4.05
N GLN A 89 -4.12 16.25 4.24
CA GLN A 89 -5.37 16.96 4.03
C GLN A 89 -5.35 17.76 2.74
N LYS A 90 -6.49 17.72 2.03
CA LYS A 90 -6.65 18.42 0.76
C LYS A 90 -6.57 19.94 0.95
N ASN A 91 -5.80 20.61 0.10
CA ASN A 91 -5.59 22.07 0.13
C ASN A 91 -4.89 22.60 1.40
N ASP A 92 -4.30 21.74 2.22
CA ASP A 92 -3.52 22.14 3.39
C ASP A 92 -2.08 21.67 3.21
N CYS A 93 -1.22 22.57 2.70
CA CYS A 93 0.18 22.23 2.44
C CYS A 93 1.02 22.01 3.71
N SER A 94 0.47 22.31 4.89
CA SER A 94 1.11 22.03 6.18
C SER A 94 0.78 20.62 6.71
N SER A 95 -0.22 19.95 6.12
CA SER A 95 -0.60 18.59 6.50
C SER A 95 0.47 17.58 6.09
N LEU A 96 0.81 16.68 7.02
CA LEU A 96 1.87 15.69 6.85
C LEU A 96 1.30 14.28 7.02
N PRO A 97 1.92 13.26 6.39
CA PRO A 97 1.59 11.87 6.66
C PRO A 97 1.66 11.59 8.16
N ASP A 98 0.64 10.94 8.73
CA ASP A 98 0.51 10.76 10.19
C ASP A 98 1.67 9.90 10.75
N PHE A 99 2.16 8.96 9.94
CA PHE A 99 3.17 7.99 10.35
C PHE A 99 4.23 7.78 9.28
N SER A 100 5.41 7.34 9.72
CA SER A 100 6.47 6.96 8.80
C SER A 100 6.14 5.63 8.13
N LEU A 101 6.23 5.61 6.80
CA LEU A 101 6.14 4.43 5.96
C LEU A 101 7.47 4.21 5.25
N THR A 102 7.99 2.98 5.31
CA THR A 102 9.28 2.63 4.70
C THR A 102 9.13 1.49 3.69
N TYR A 103 10.09 1.35 2.79
CA TYR A 103 10.15 0.20 1.89
C TYR A 103 10.25 -1.15 2.61
N ALA A 104 10.81 -1.17 3.83
CA ALA A 104 10.92 -2.40 4.60
C ALA A 104 9.54 -2.95 5.00
N SER A 105 8.59 -2.07 5.34
CA SER A 105 7.19 -2.42 5.63
C SER A 105 6.42 -2.94 4.42
N LEU A 106 6.87 -2.60 3.19
CA LEU A 106 6.18 -2.89 1.94
C LEU A 106 6.95 -3.86 1.05
N GLY A 107 7.74 -4.74 1.65
CA GLY A 107 8.59 -5.69 0.92
C GLY A 107 9.89 -5.06 0.41
N ASN A 108 11.01 -5.64 0.85
CA ASN A 108 12.32 -5.22 0.38
C ASN A 108 12.69 -5.99 -0.90
N SER A 109 13.11 -5.30 -1.96
CA SER A 109 13.67 -5.93 -3.17
C SER A 109 14.89 -6.81 -2.82
N ARG A 110 15.65 -6.45 -1.77
CA ARG A 110 16.74 -7.30 -1.25
C ARG A 110 16.26 -8.52 -0.46
N SER A 111 15.07 -8.52 0.13
CA SER A 111 14.50 -9.73 0.75
C SER A 111 14.02 -10.73 -0.30
N ALA A 112 13.55 -10.24 -1.46
CA ALA A 112 13.31 -11.10 -2.61
C ALA A 112 14.60 -11.69 -3.21
N TYR A 113 15.76 -11.02 -3.06
CA TYR A 113 17.08 -11.59 -3.38
C TYR A 113 17.72 -12.39 -2.23
N ARG A 114 17.41 -12.13 -0.96
CA ARG A 114 17.90 -12.90 0.20
C ARG A 114 17.11 -14.18 0.46
N MET A 115 15.98 -14.36 -0.21
CA MET A 115 15.28 -15.65 -0.31
C MET A 115 16.02 -16.67 -1.22
N PHE A 116 17.29 -16.43 -1.54
CA PHE A 116 18.15 -17.37 -2.28
C PHE A 116 19.22 -18.06 -1.42
N SER A 117 19.22 -17.83 -0.09
CA SER A 117 20.01 -18.67 0.83
C SER A 117 19.09 -19.67 1.53
N PHE A 118 19.07 -20.91 1.04
CA PHE A 118 18.60 -22.08 1.77
C PHE A 118 19.31 -22.12 3.14
N LYS A 119 18.62 -21.62 4.18
CA LYS A 119 18.71 -21.96 5.61
C LYS A 119 18.04 -20.85 6.41
N SER A 120 16.75 -21.01 6.71
CA SER A 120 16.24 -20.77 8.07
C SER A 120 14.75 -21.10 8.14
N THR A 121 14.43 -22.01 9.05
CA THR A 121 13.11 -22.17 9.66
C THR A 121 12.74 -20.90 10.43
N SER A 122 12.08 -19.95 9.77
CA SER A 122 11.42 -18.81 10.41
C SER A 122 10.45 -18.16 9.43
N SER A 123 9.14 -18.28 9.72
CA SER A 123 8.00 -17.55 9.15
C SER A 123 8.24 -16.77 7.85
N LEU A 124 7.72 -17.29 6.73
CA LEU A 124 7.57 -16.55 5.48
C LEU A 124 6.77 -15.27 5.75
N HIS A 125 7.44 -14.12 5.82
CA HIS A 125 6.77 -12.83 5.91
C HIS A 125 6.19 -12.48 4.54
N TYR A 126 4.99 -12.99 4.26
CA TYR A 126 4.27 -12.69 3.03
C TYR A 126 3.82 -11.23 3.06
N THR A 127 4.35 -10.40 2.15
CA THR A 127 3.99 -8.99 2.04
C THR A 127 2.87 -8.81 1.03
N PRO A 128 1.61 -8.54 1.46
CA PRO A 128 0.48 -8.45 0.53
C PRO A 128 0.58 -7.24 -0.40
N TYR A 129 1.20 -6.16 0.08
CA TYR A 129 1.40 -4.95 -0.68
C TYR A 129 2.90 -4.69 -0.88
N THR A 130 3.26 -4.29 -2.09
CA THR A 130 4.64 -3.95 -2.46
C THR A 130 4.73 -2.61 -3.17
N TRP A 131 5.79 -1.84 -2.95
CA TRP A 131 5.98 -0.53 -3.61
C TRP A 131 6.46 -0.63 -5.07
N PHE A 132 6.66 -1.85 -5.56
CA PHE A 132 7.20 -2.17 -6.89
C PHE A 132 6.54 -3.43 -7.46
N GLN A 133 6.77 -3.69 -8.74
CA GLN A 133 6.40 -4.93 -9.42
C GLN A 133 7.59 -5.51 -10.16
N TYR A 134 7.72 -6.83 -10.26
CA TYR A 134 8.73 -7.40 -11.16
C TYR A 134 8.24 -7.36 -12.60
N LYS A 135 9.13 -6.96 -13.50
CA LYS A 135 8.94 -7.05 -14.95
C LYS A 135 10.02 -7.92 -15.57
N ARG A 136 9.62 -8.81 -16.47
CA ARG A 136 10.54 -9.56 -17.32
C ARG A 136 11.14 -8.63 -18.37
N THR A 137 12.45 -8.66 -18.48
CA THR A 137 13.28 -7.87 -19.40
C THR A 137 14.31 -8.77 -20.04
N GLY A 138 14.99 -8.30 -21.08
CA GLY A 138 16.01 -9.08 -21.77
C GLY A 138 15.46 -10.17 -22.70
N PRO A 139 16.35 -10.98 -23.31
CA PRO A 139 16.00 -11.98 -24.31
C PRO A 139 15.08 -13.08 -23.76
N LYS A 140 14.27 -13.69 -24.63
CA LYS A 140 13.35 -14.79 -24.26
C LYS A 140 14.08 -15.96 -23.57
N TRP A 141 15.28 -16.30 -24.04
CA TRP A 141 16.08 -17.42 -23.57
C TRP A 141 16.89 -17.12 -22.30
N PHE A 142 17.16 -15.84 -22.03
CA PHE A 142 17.89 -15.36 -20.85
C PHE A 142 17.12 -14.21 -20.22
N PRO A 143 15.94 -14.48 -19.63
CA PRO A 143 15.11 -13.45 -19.04
C PRO A 143 15.80 -12.86 -17.81
N ASN A 144 15.80 -11.54 -17.73
CA ASN A 144 16.16 -10.79 -16.53
C ASN A 144 14.90 -10.26 -15.87
N TYR A 145 14.87 -10.24 -14.54
CA TYR A 145 13.74 -9.71 -13.79
C TYR A 145 14.17 -8.48 -13.02
N LYS A 146 13.53 -7.35 -13.31
CA LYS A 146 13.86 -6.08 -12.67
C LYS A 146 12.65 -5.54 -11.92
N PRO A 147 12.84 -4.97 -10.71
CA PRO A 147 11.78 -4.25 -10.03
C PRO A 147 11.48 -2.96 -10.80
N LEU A 148 10.21 -2.76 -11.10
CA LEU A 148 9.62 -1.54 -11.60
C LEU A 148 8.95 -0.84 -10.42
N SER A 149 9.53 0.28 -9.99
CA SER A 149 8.98 1.09 -8.90
C SER A 149 7.60 1.63 -9.28
N LEU A 150 6.62 1.46 -8.39
CA LEU A 150 5.32 2.14 -8.47
C LEU A 150 5.30 3.39 -7.58
N SER A 151 6.08 3.34 -6.50
CA SER A 151 6.23 4.43 -5.54
C SER A 151 7.69 4.70 -5.21
N GLN A 152 7.97 5.95 -4.85
CA GLN A 152 9.29 6.43 -4.51
C GLN A 152 9.32 7.04 -3.10
N MET A 153 10.40 6.80 -2.37
CA MET A 153 10.56 7.31 -1.01
C MET A 153 10.73 8.82 -1.00
N MET A 154 10.06 9.47 -0.05
CA MET A 154 10.27 10.84 0.36
C MET A 154 10.60 10.86 1.86
N ILE A 155 11.52 11.74 2.25
CA ILE A 155 11.99 11.88 3.63
C ILE A 155 11.83 13.34 4.05
N PHE A 156 11.19 13.57 5.18
CA PHE A 156 11.14 14.85 5.89
C PHE A 156 12.33 14.93 6.83
N ILE A 157 13.00 16.07 6.83
CA ILE A 157 14.26 16.30 7.56
C ILE A 157 14.15 17.62 8.28
N ASN A 158 14.45 17.61 9.57
CA ASN A 158 14.56 18.82 10.38
C ASN A 158 16.02 19.07 10.73
N CYS A 159 16.44 20.31 10.63
CA CYS A 159 17.79 20.74 10.94
C CYS A 159 17.78 21.92 11.90
N ALA A 160 18.75 21.96 12.82
CA ALA A 160 18.94 23.12 13.69
C ALA A 160 19.47 24.34 12.92
N ASN A 161 20.29 24.10 11.89
CA ASN A 161 20.90 25.15 11.06
C ASN A 161 20.36 25.08 9.63
N PRO A 162 20.32 26.21 8.89
CA PRO A 162 19.96 26.21 7.49
C PRO A 162 20.98 25.41 6.66
N VAL A 163 20.48 24.57 5.75
CA VAL A 163 21.31 23.72 4.89
C VAL A 163 21.39 24.30 3.48
N ASN A 164 22.61 24.56 2.99
CA ASN A 164 22.85 24.98 1.62
C ASN A 164 23.26 23.78 0.74
N SER A 165 22.30 22.94 0.37
CA SER A 165 22.54 21.78 -0.48
C SER A 165 21.36 21.53 -1.41
N ARG A 166 21.63 21.22 -2.68
CA ARG A 166 20.60 20.82 -3.66
C ARG A 166 19.87 19.53 -3.29
N LEU A 167 20.38 18.77 -2.32
CA LEU A 167 19.71 17.57 -1.86
C LEU A 167 18.50 17.88 -0.96
N TYR A 168 18.50 19.04 -0.33
CA TYR A 168 17.52 19.48 0.66
C TYR A 168 16.59 20.51 0.01
N LEU A 169 15.36 20.11 -0.27
CA LEU A 169 14.35 21.04 -0.76
C LEU A 169 13.68 21.72 0.44
N ASP A 170 13.75 23.05 0.50
CA ASP A 170 13.09 23.85 1.53
C ASP A 170 11.57 23.71 1.41
N THR A 171 10.91 23.53 2.55
CA THR A 171 9.45 23.36 2.61
C THR A 171 8.69 24.68 2.59
N GLY A 172 9.41 25.81 2.62
CA GLY A 172 8.87 27.16 2.54
C GLY A 172 7.86 27.43 3.65
N ALA A 173 6.95 28.37 3.38
CA ALA A 173 5.91 28.76 4.34
C ALA A 173 4.92 27.63 4.71
N CYS A 174 4.95 26.48 4.04
CA CYS A 174 4.06 25.37 4.36
C CYS A 174 4.41 24.73 5.71
N LEU A 175 5.69 24.57 6.04
CA LEU A 175 6.13 24.02 7.33
C LEU A 175 7.04 24.97 8.12
N ASN A 176 7.58 26.02 7.49
CA ASN A 176 8.32 27.06 8.18
C ASN A 176 7.34 27.90 9.02
N GLY A 177 7.10 27.46 10.26
CA GLY A 177 6.11 28.04 11.16
C GLY A 177 5.86 27.26 12.45
N ALA A 178 6.38 26.03 12.58
CA ALA A 178 6.33 25.29 13.85
C ALA A 178 7.27 25.91 14.90
N LYS A 179 6.85 27.03 15.48
CA LYS A 179 7.41 27.53 16.74
C LYS A 179 7.01 26.52 17.82
N TYR A 180 7.88 25.57 18.11
CA TYR A 180 7.67 24.71 19.27
C TYR A 180 7.59 25.58 20.53
N SER A 181 6.60 25.30 21.36
CA SER A 181 6.23 26.05 22.56
C SER A 181 7.44 26.40 23.44
N ASN A 182 7.44 27.64 23.95
CA ASN A 182 8.33 28.23 24.95
C ASN A 182 9.84 28.29 24.66
N VAL A 183 10.34 27.85 23.50
CA VAL A 183 11.75 28.04 23.13
C VAL A 183 11.85 28.67 21.74
N SER A 184 12.64 29.73 21.61
CA SER A 184 12.92 30.43 20.34
C SER A 184 13.84 29.62 19.42
N LEU A 185 13.55 28.34 19.20
CA LEU A 185 14.30 27.49 18.28
C LEU A 185 13.59 27.49 16.92
N SER A 186 14.19 28.15 15.94
CA SER A 186 13.81 28.00 14.54
C SER A 186 14.33 26.65 14.02
N ILE A 187 13.43 25.70 13.79
CA ILE A 187 13.76 24.46 13.09
C ILE A 187 13.60 24.71 11.59
N HIS A 188 14.60 24.28 10.82
CA HIS A 188 14.57 24.35 9.36
C HIS A 188 14.10 23.01 8.79
N SER A 189 12.94 23.02 8.12
CA SER A 189 12.31 21.81 7.59
C SER A 189 12.54 21.66 6.09
N TYR A 190 13.03 20.48 5.72
CA TYR A 190 13.41 20.11 4.37
C TYR A 190 12.78 18.79 3.95
N VAL A 191 12.74 18.56 2.64
CA VAL A 191 12.38 17.26 2.09
C VAL A 191 13.42 16.75 1.11
N ARG A 192 13.58 15.43 1.10
CA ARG A 192 14.41 14.70 0.14
C ARG A 192 13.59 13.63 -0.54
N VAL A 193 13.49 13.72 -1.86
CA VAL A 193 12.84 12.71 -2.71
C VAL A 193 13.87 11.74 -3.30
N GLY A 194 13.52 10.46 -3.39
CA GLY A 194 14.39 9.40 -3.92
C GLY A 194 15.28 8.74 -2.85
N GLY A 195 14.98 8.96 -1.58
CA GLY A 195 15.78 8.46 -0.46
C GLY A 195 17.08 9.24 -0.23
N MET A 196 17.87 8.76 0.74
CA MET A 196 19.07 9.44 1.23
C MET A 196 20.08 8.39 1.72
N LYS A 197 21.38 8.61 1.46
CA LYS A 197 22.44 7.83 2.12
C LYS A 197 22.71 8.42 3.50
N SER A 198 23.18 7.60 4.44
CA SER A 198 23.56 8.10 5.76
C SER A 198 24.65 9.17 5.70
N SER A 199 25.54 9.12 4.72
CA SER A 199 26.58 10.14 4.48
C SER A 199 26.05 11.48 3.98
N ASP A 200 24.84 11.49 3.42
CA ASP A 200 24.25 12.69 2.83
C ASP A 200 23.44 13.49 3.88
N LEU A 201 23.23 12.92 5.08
CA LEU A 201 22.58 13.59 6.19
C LEU A 201 23.55 14.57 6.86
N MET A 202 23.27 15.86 6.74
CA MET A 202 24.05 16.92 7.37
C MET A 202 24.04 16.83 8.90
N GLU A 203 25.11 17.34 9.51
CA GLU A 203 25.23 17.43 10.96
C GLU A 203 24.10 18.29 11.55
N LEU A 204 23.64 17.93 12.75
CA LEU A 204 22.52 18.59 13.44
C LEU A 204 21.18 18.52 12.67
N CYS A 205 21.05 17.59 11.74
CA CYS A 205 19.79 17.22 11.11
C CYS A 205 19.31 15.85 11.59
N SER A 206 17.98 15.70 11.65
CA SER A 206 17.30 14.46 12.01
C SER A 206 16.23 14.12 10.98
N LEU A 207 16.07 12.84 10.69
CA LEU A 207 14.97 12.34 9.87
C LEU A 207 13.68 12.38 10.71
N GLU A 208 12.68 13.13 10.26
CA GLU A 208 11.43 13.28 11.00
C GLU A 208 10.41 12.23 10.57
N ARG A 209 10.14 12.13 9.27
CA ARG A 209 9.13 11.22 8.70
C ARG A 209 9.57 10.67 7.36
N MET A 210 9.10 9.48 7.02
CA MET A 210 9.25 8.91 5.68
C MET A 210 7.88 8.60 5.09
N THR A 211 7.73 8.77 3.79
CA THR A 211 6.51 8.43 3.08
C THR A 211 6.81 8.04 1.65
N LEU A 212 5.76 7.69 0.91
CA LEU A 212 5.82 7.36 -0.49
C LEU A 212 5.13 8.42 -1.34
N LEU A 213 5.68 8.60 -2.53
CA LEU A 213 5.18 9.46 -3.59
C LEU A 213 5.01 8.64 -4.87
N PRO A 214 4.15 9.08 -5.81
CA PRO A 214 4.11 8.48 -7.14
C PRO A 214 5.45 8.62 -7.84
N VAL A 215 5.82 7.67 -8.71
CA VAL A 215 7.06 7.77 -9.49
C VAL A 215 6.93 8.87 -10.53
N LYS A 216 7.79 9.89 -10.43
CA LYS A 216 7.85 11.05 -11.34
C LYS A 216 9.25 11.65 -11.30
N ASP A 217 9.58 12.55 -12.23
CA ASP A 217 10.73 13.43 -12.06
C ASP A 217 10.35 14.60 -11.15
N TYR A 218 11.03 14.71 -10.01
CA TYR A 218 10.81 15.75 -8.99
C TYR A 218 11.83 16.88 -9.08
N LYS A 219 12.72 16.85 -10.07
CA LYS A 219 13.67 17.94 -10.28
C LYS A 219 12.91 19.25 -10.49
N ASN A 220 13.34 20.29 -9.77
CA ASN A 220 12.82 21.65 -9.87
C ASN A 220 11.35 21.83 -9.45
N MET A 221 10.74 20.85 -8.78
CA MET A 221 9.41 21.06 -8.16
C MET A 221 9.55 21.80 -6.84
N SER A 222 8.64 22.74 -6.60
CA SER A 222 8.44 23.37 -5.29
C SER A 222 7.81 22.37 -4.31
N PHE A 223 8.01 22.60 -3.00
CA PHE A 223 7.39 21.75 -1.99
C PHE A 223 5.85 21.71 -2.12
N LYS A 224 5.22 22.82 -2.51
CA LYS A 224 3.76 22.86 -2.73
C LYS A 224 3.32 21.90 -3.85
N GLU A 225 4.05 21.82 -4.95
CA GLU A 225 3.77 20.86 -6.03
C GLU A 225 3.98 19.42 -5.58
N ILE A 226 5.01 19.18 -4.76
CA ILE A 226 5.26 17.86 -4.17
C ILE A 226 4.15 17.49 -3.19
N HIS A 227 3.68 18.43 -2.38
CA HIS A 227 2.60 18.23 -1.44
C HIS A 227 1.28 17.88 -2.15
N SER A 228 0.96 18.54 -3.27
CA SER A 228 -0.17 18.12 -4.11
C SER A 228 -0.05 16.68 -4.63
N LEU A 229 1.17 16.14 -4.77
CA LEU A 229 1.39 14.73 -5.09
C LEU A 229 1.22 13.80 -3.88
N LEU A 230 1.42 14.28 -2.64
CA LEU A 230 1.00 13.57 -1.43
C LEU A 230 -0.53 13.46 -1.36
N GLU A 231 -1.24 14.55 -1.69
CA GLU A 231 -2.71 14.57 -1.77
C GLU A 231 -3.24 13.62 -2.86
N TYR A 232 -2.53 13.49 -3.98
CA TYR A 232 -2.85 12.52 -5.03
C TYR A 232 -2.65 11.07 -4.54
N GLY A 233 -1.64 10.84 -3.71
CA GLY A 233 -1.31 9.55 -3.14
C GLY A 233 -0.32 8.73 -3.98
N PHE A 234 0.00 7.55 -3.48
CA PHE A 234 1.02 6.68 -4.05
C PHE A 234 0.46 5.28 -4.37
N GLU A 235 1.13 4.55 -5.25
CA GLU A 235 0.67 3.25 -5.73
C GLU A 235 1.42 2.09 -5.06
N LEU A 236 0.67 1.11 -4.60
CA LEU A 236 1.17 -0.18 -4.16
C LEU A 236 0.68 -1.27 -5.09
N SER A 237 1.47 -2.31 -5.27
CA SER A 237 1.04 -3.52 -5.94
C SER A 237 0.52 -4.55 -4.97
N TRP A 238 -0.58 -5.18 -5.36
CA TRP A 238 -1.15 -6.36 -4.70
C TRP A 238 -1.00 -7.62 -5.56
N HIS A 239 -0.06 -7.64 -6.51
CA HIS A 239 0.15 -8.75 -7.44
C HIS A 239 0.48 -10.07 -6.75
N SER A 240 1.03 -10.02 -5.53
CA SER A 240 1.30 -11.20 -4.71
C SER A 240 0.06 -12.09 -4.56
N SER A 241 -1.14 -11.52 -4.50
CA SER A 241 -2.42 -12.25 -4.45
C SER A 241 -2.62 -13.23 -5.60
N ARG A 242 -1.99 -12.98 -6.76
CA ARG A 242 -2.11 -13.80 -7.97
C ARG A 242 -0.93 -14.75 -8.15
N CYS A 243 0.14 -14.61 -7.37
CA CYS A 243 1.41 -15.28 -7.62
C CYS A 243 1.42 -16.78 -7.31
N GLY A 244 0.44 -17.31 -6.58
CA GLY A 244 0.41 -18.73 -6.24
C GLY A 244 1.67 -19.21 -5.50
N LEU A 245 2.10 -20.44 -5.76
CA LEU A 245 3.23 -21.10 -5.08
C LEU A 245 4.55 -20.93 -5.85
N CYS A 246 4.94 -19.69 -6.16
CA CYS A 246 6.23 -19.43 -6.81
C CYS A 246 7.39 -19.49 -5.81
N ALA A 247 8.34 -20.39 -6.03
CA ALA A 247 9.53 -20.54 -5.17
C ALA A 247 10.43 -19.29 -5.15
N ASN A 248 10.61 -18.62 -6.29
CA ASN A 248 11.52 -17.47 -6.45
C ASN A 248 10.79 -16.14 -6.66
N GLY A 249 9.51 -16.07 -6.26
CA GLY A 249 8.65 -14.93 -6.55
C GLY A 249 8.07 -14.94 -7.96
N CYS A 250 7.39 -13.86 -8.31
CA CYS A 250 6.57 -13.74 -9.51
C CYS A 250 6.74 -12.38 -10.17
N TYR A 251 6.41 -12.30 -11.45
CA TYR A 251 6.39 -11.07 -12.23
C TYR A 251 5.07 -10.95 -12.98
N ILE A 252 4.71 -9.72 -13.37
CA ILE A 252 3.53 -9.45 -14.18
C ILE A 252 3.92 -9.50 -15.66
N GLU A 253 3.29 -10.38 -16.42
CA GLU A 253 3.31 -10.38 -17.89
C GLU A 253 2.15 -9.54 -18.43
N ASP A 254 2.10 -9.33 -19.73
CA ASP A 254 0.99 -8.65 -20.40
C ASP A 254 -0.36 -9.30 -20.03
N TRP A 255 -1.39 -8.47 -19.81
CA TRP A 255 -2.74 -8.86 -19.34
C TRP A 255 -2.81 -9.42 -17.91
N ASN A 256 -1.97 -8.93 -17.00
CA ASN A 256 -2.14 -9.12 -15.55
C ASN A 256 -1.92 -10.58 -15.10
N ARG A 257 -1.41 -11.42 -16.00
CA ARG A 257 -1.02 -12.78 -15.67
C ARG A 257 0.29 -12.71 -14.92
N THR A 258 0.26 -13.14 -13.66
CA THR A 258 1.48 -13.33 -12.90
C THR A 258 2.10 -14.67 -13.30
N ARG A 259 3.42 -14.70 -13.43
CA ARG A 259 4.19 -15.91 -13.69
C ARG A 259 5.33 -16.03 -12.70
N CYS A 260 5.73 -17.26 -12.39
CA CYS A 260 6.88 -17.49 -11.54
C CYS A 260 8.18 -17.07 -12.20
N ILE A 261 9.10 -16.58 -11.37
CA ILE A 261 10.49 -16.35 -11.75
C ILE A 261 11.20 -17.72 -11.74
N GLY A 262 11.66 -18.19 -12.90
CA GLY A 262 12.19 -19.55 -13.04
C GLY A 262 11.10 -20.63 -13.18
N PHE A 263 11.46 -21.90 -12.96
CA PHE A 263 10.53 -23.03 -13.14
C PHE A 263 9.46 -23.06 -12.05
N SER A 264 8.19 -23.07 -12.45
CA SER A 264 7.05 -23.29 -11.56
C SER A 264 6.88 -24.77 -11.26
N THR A 265 6.80 -25.15 -9.98
CA THR A 265 6.17 -26.42 -9.60
C THR A 265 4.66 -26.18 -9.57
N LEU A 266 3.99 -26.57 -10.67
CA LEU A 266 2.52 -26.65 -10.86
C LEU A 266 1.80 -25.30 -11.07
N GLU A 267 1.51 -25.00 -12.35
CA GLU A 267 0.41 -24.10 -12.72
C GLU A 267 -0.93 -24.75 -12.30
N LYS A 268 -1.78 -24.02 -11.56
CA LYS A 268 -3.20 -24.41 -11.43
C LYS A 268 -3.83 -24.32 -12.82
N THR A 269 -3.94 -25.45 -13.51
CA THR A 269 -4.84 -25.61 -14.65
C THR A 269 -6.27 -25.47 -14.13
N GLY A 270 -6.85 -24.27 -14.28
CA GLY A 270 -8.30 -24.10 -14.18
C GLY A 270 -8.95 -24.89 -15.31
N GLY A 271 -9.63 -25.98 -14.94
CA GLY A 271 -10.39 -26.82 -15.87
C GLY A 271 -11.45 -25.98 -16.58
N LYS A 272 -11.42 -26.04 -17.91
CA LYS A 272 -12.61 -25.85 -18.73
C LYS A 272 -13.29 -27.21 -18.81
N ASP A 273 -14.30 -27.43 -17.99
CA ASP A 273 -15.29 -28.46 -18.27
C ASP A 273 -16.25 -27.89 -19.32
N SER A 274 -15.97 -28.20 -20.58
CA SER A 274 -16.95 -28.17 -21.65
C SER A 274 -17.90 -29.35 -21.45
N VAL A 275 -19.10 -29.08 -20.94
CA VAL A 275 -20.22 -30.03 -21.02
C VAL A 275 -20.73 -30.03 -22.45
N SER A 276 -20.80 -31.24 -23.00
CA SER A 276 -21.39 -31.59 -24.30
C SER A 276 -22.91 -31.47 -24.27
#